data_AF-A0A8T4SJB5-F1
#
_entry.id   AF-A0A8T4SJB5-F1
#
_cell.length_a   1.000
_cell.length_b   1.000
_cell.length_c   1.000
_cell.angle_alpha   90.00
_cell.angle_beta   90.00
_cell.angle_gamma   90.00
#
_symmetry.space_group_name_H-M   'P 1'
#
loop_
_entity.id
_entity.type
_entity.pdbx_description
1 polymer ?
#
loop_
_entity_poly.entity_id
_entity_poly.type
_entity_poly.pdbx_seq_one_letter_code
_entity_poly.pdbx_strand_id
1 'polypeptide(L)'
;MNKQTLGDEYLRRGNLHGAVKAYILAGNKMKLTAVGRDFEKLGLCDNAIEAYKIGGDNKGLLTIGQKCMEDGRFSSAIKAFKAINSEDMLRKLGDECLAKGKLDYAFEIFSVLPDRSKLNELADSCVKEGQYNYAIK
;
A
#
# COMPACT_ATOMS: atom_id res chain seq x y z
N MET A 1 -18.76 25.39 -14.51
CA MET A 1 -17.63 24.48 -14.77
C MET A 1 -18.01 23.08 -14.30
N ASN A 2 -17.94 22.05 -15.15
CA ASN A 2 -18.24 20.69 -14.70
C ASN A 2 -17.06 20.14 -13.87
N LYS A 3 -17.32 19.16 -13.00
CA LYS A 3 -16.33 18.62 -12.05
C LYS A 3 -15.09 18.04 -12.73
N GLN A 4 -15.23 17.49 -13.94
CA GLN A 4 -14.12 16.99 -14.73
C GLN A 4 -13.20 18.11 -15.23
N THR A 5 -13.77 19.18 -15.79
CA THR A 5 -13.02 20.36 -16.23
C THR A 5 -12.32 21.04 -15.06
N LEU A 6 -12.92 21.05 -13.86
CA LEU A 6 -12.26 21.53 -12.65
C LEU A 6 -11.04 20.66 -12.29
N GLY A 7 -11.16 19.34 -12.40
CA GLY A 7 -10.04 18.41 -12.18
C GLY A 7 -8.91 18.63 -13.19
N ASP A 8 -9.24 18.80 -14.47
CA ASP A 8 -8.26 19.09 -15.52
C ASP A 8 -7.55 20.43 -15.29
N GLU A 9 -8.25 21.45 -14.79
CA GLU A 9 -7.66 22.73 -14.44
C GLU A 9 -6.70 22.62 -13.24
N TYR A 10 -7.07 21.85 -12.22
CA TYR A 10 -6.16 21.57 -11.11
C TYR A 10 -4.89 20.86 -11.57
N LEU A 11 -5.00 19.88 -12.48
CA LEU A 11 -3.84 19.19 -13.06
C LEU A 11 -2.91 20.16 -13.80
N ARG A 12 -3.45 21.04 -14.64
CA ARG A 12 -2.64 22.04 -15.37
C ARG A 12 -1.83 22.94 -14.45
N ARG A 13 -2.36 23.20 -13.24
CA ARG A 13 -1.69 24.01 -12.21
C ARG A 13 -0.78 23.20 -11.29
N GLY A 14 -0.58 21.91 -11.55
CA GLY A 14 0.21 21.01 -10.70
C GLY A 14 -0.46 20.64 -9.37
N ASN A 15 -1.74 20.99 -9.16
CA ASN A 15 -2.45 20.68 -7.93
C ASN A 15 -3.08 19.29 -8.00
N LEU A 16 -2.26 18.25 -7.80
CA LEU A 16 -2.71 16.85 -7.87
C LEU A 16 -3.79 16.53 -6.83
N HIS A 17 -3.71 17.07 -5.62
CA HIS A 17 -4.71 16.84 -4.57
C HIS A 17 -6.08 17.43 -4.93
N GLY A 18 -6.09 18.65 -5.49
CA GLY A 18 -7.30 19.27 -6.03
C GLY A 18 -7.91 18.44 -7.16
N ALA A 19 -7.05 17.94 -8.07
CA ALA A 19 -7.46 17.08 -9.17
C ALA A 19 -8.11 15.78 -8.67
N VAL A 20 -7.50 15.08 -7.70
CA VAL A 20 -8.09 13.88 -7.07
C VAL A 20 -9.49 14.16 -6.55
N LYS A 21 -9.66 15.21 -5.75
CA LYS A 21 -10.98 15.56 -5.17
C LYS A 21 -12.01 15.80 -6.25
N ALA A 22 -11.66 16.55 -7.30
CA ALA A 22 -12.56 16.82 -8.41
C ALA A 22 -12.93 15.56 -9.20
N TYR A 23 -11.97 14.66 -9.45
CA TYR A 23 -12.22 13.40 -10.17
C TYR A 23 -13.00 12.38 -9.35
N ILE A 24 -12.82 12.32 -8.03
CA ILE A 24 -13.69 11.54 -7.12
C ILE A 24 -15.14 11.99 -7.29
N LEU A 25 -15.39 13.30 -7.17
CA LEU A 25 -16.74 13.86 -7.29
C LEU A 25 -17.36 13.69 -8.67
N ALA A 26 -16.52 13.53 -9.70
CA ALA A 26 -16.92 13.25 -11.08
C ALA A 26 -17.04 11.75 -11.40
N GLY A 27 -16.63 10.85 -10.48
CA GLY A 27 -16.57 9.41 -10.75
C GLY A 27 -15.56 9.01 -11.82
N ASN A 28 -14.57 9.85 -12.12
CA ASN A 28 -13.64 9.63 -13.24
C ASN A 28 -12.45 8.76 -12.81
N LYS A 29 -12.67 7.45 -12.78
CA LYS A 29 -11.66 6.44 -12.41
C LYS A 29 -10.39 6.50 -13.26
N MET A 30 -10.53 6.67 -14.58
CA MET A 30 -9.39 6.75 -15.51
C MET A 30 -8.45 7.91 -15.18
N LYS A 31 -9.02 9.08 -14.87
CA LYS A 31 -8.24 10.26 -14.46
C LYS A 31 -7.62 10.08 -13.08
N LEU A 32 -8.30 9.42 -12.14
CA LEU A 32 -7.71 9.07 -10.84
C LEU A 32 -6.48 8.17 -11.01
N THR A 33 -6.56 7.16 -11.86
CA THR A 33 -5.42 6.32 -12.21
C THR A 33 -4.28 7.12 -12.84
N ALA A 34 -4.59 8.09 -13.71
CA ALA A 34 -3.58 8.98 -14.28
C ALA A 34 -2.88 9.82 -13.21
N VAL A 35 -3.64 10.39 -12.26
CA VAL A 35 -3.07 11.14 -11.12
C VAL A 35 -2.23 10.24 -10.22
N GLY A 36 -2.61 8.96 -10.05
CA GLY A 36 -1.80 7.97 -9.34
C GLY A 36 -0.41 7.80 -9.93
N ARG A 37 -0.30 7.71 -11.26
CA ARG A 37 0.99 7.69 -11.97
C ARG A 37 1.80 8.96 -11.77
N ASP A 38 1.14 10.12 -11.69
CA ASP A 38 1.84 11.38 -11.46
C ASP A 38 2.36 11.50 -10.03
N PHE A 39 1.61 11.01 -9.03
CA PHE A 39 2.13 10.87 -7.67
C PHE A 39 3.31 9.90 -7.58
N GLU A 40 3.26 8.79 -8.31
CA GLU A 40 4.33 7.81 -8.37
C GLU A 40 5.64 8.42 -8.93
N LYS A 41 5.55 9.22 -10.01
CA LYS A 41 6.71 9.95 -10.56
C LYS A 41 7.34 10.91 -9.55
N LEU A 42 6.54 11.43 -8.62
CA LEU A 42 7.00 12.31 -7.54
C LEU A 42 7.46 11.55 -6.28
N GLY A 43 7.43 10.22 -6.29
CA GLY A 43 7.78 9.38 -5.13
C GLY A 43 6.74 9.37 -4.00
N LEU A 44 5.57 9.98 -4.23
CA LEU A 44 4.48 10.10 -3.26
C LEU A 44 3.63 8.82 -3.23
N CYS A 45 4.21 7.73 -2.73
CA CYS A 45 3.62 6.39 -2.85
C CYS A 45 2.26 6.25 -2.15
N ASP A 46 2.05 6.78 -0.95
CA ASP A 46 0.74 6.67 -0.28
C ASP A 46 -0.36 7.39 -1.07
N ASN A 47 -0.03 8.53 -1.68
CA ASN A 47 -0.96 9.25 -2.56
C ASN A 47 -1.25 8.47 -3.85
N ALA A 48 -0.22 7.85 -4.44
CA ALA A 48 -0.37 7.00 -5.62
C ALA A 48 -1.27 5.79 -5.31
N ILE A 49 -1.03 5.11 -4.18
CA ILE A 49 -1.83 3.98 -3.71
C ILE A 49 -3.29 4.38 -3.54
N GLU A 50 -3.57 5.49 -2.88
CA GLU A 50 -4.95 5.94 -2.67
C GLU A 50 -5.63 6.28 -4.01
N ALA A 51 -4.93 6.99 -4.91
CA ALA A 51 -5.45 7.31 -6.23
C ALA A 51 -5.73 6.05 -7.07
N TYR A 52 -4.83 5.05 -7.06
CA TYR A 52 -5.04 3.78 -7.75
C TYR A 52 -6.18 2.97 -7.13
N LYS A 53 -6.28 2.93 -5.80
CA LYS A 53 -7.37 2.25 -5.08
C LYS A 53 -8.73 2.81 -5.46
N ILE A 54 -8.89 4.13 -5.43
CA ILE A 54 -10.14 4.79 -5.83
C ILE A 54 -10.40 4.61 -7.34
N GLY A 55 -9.34 4.69 -8.15
CA GLY A 55 -9.40 4.44 -9.59
C GLY A 55 -9.70 2.98 -9.98
N GLY A 56 -9.52 2.03 -9.05
CA GLY A 56 -9.64 0.59 -9.32
C GLY A 56 -8.49 0.03 -10.17
N ASP A 57 -7.31 0.66 -10.13
CA ASP A 57 -6.13 0.18 -10.86
C ASP A 57 -5.32 -0.82 -10.02
N ASN A 58 -5.75 -2.08 -10.04
CA ASN A 58 -5.06 -3.16 -9.33
C ASN A 58 -3.64 -3.41 -9.85
N LYS A 59 -3.38 -3.16 -11.15
CA LYS A 59 -2.04 -3.29 -11.72
C LYS A 59 -1.11 -2.20 -11.19
N GLY A 60 -1.60 -0.96 -11.15
CA GLY A 60 -0.90 0.17 -10.53
C GLY A 60 -0.60 -0.09 -9.05
N LEU A 61 -1.58 -0.61 -8.29
CA LEU A 61 -1.40 -1.00 -6.88
C LEU A 61 -0.33 -2.09 -6.71
N LEU A 62 -0.34 -3.13 -7.56
CA LEU A 62 0.67 -4.18 -7.50
C LEU A 62 2.08 -3.61 -7.76
N THR A 63 2.24 -2.82 -8.82
CA THR A 63 3.53 -2.24 -9.19
C THR A 63 4.07 -1.28 -8.13
N ILE A 64 3.25 -0.35 -7.62
CA ILE A 64 3.70 0.58 -6.58
C ILE A 64 3.97 -0.15 -5.26
N GLY A 65 3.21 -1.22 -4.95
CA GLY A 65 3.42 -2.06 -3.78
C GLY A 65 4.77 -2.79 -3.83
N GLN A 66 5.11 -3.37 -4.99
CA GLN A 66 6.42 -4.00 -5.23
C GLN A 66 7.56 -3.00 -5.08
N LYS A 67 7.43 -1.82 -5.70
CA LYS A 67 8.42 -0.75 -5.55
C LYS A 67 8.58 -0.32 -4.09
N CYS A 68 7.49 -0.15 -3.36
CA CYS A 68 7.55 0.18 -1.92
C CYS A 68 8.24 -0.92 -1.11
N MET A 69 8.02 -2.19 -1.44
CA MET A 69 8.69 -3.32 -0.79
C MET A 69 10.20 -3.28 -1.03
N GLU A 70 10.63 -3.07 -2.28
CA GLU A 70 12.04 -2.94 -2.68
C GLU A 70 12.71 -1.74 -1.99
N ASP A 71 12.02 -0.61 -1.91
CA ASP A 71 12.48 0.63 -1.25
C ASP A 71 12.45 0.54 0.30
N GLY A 72 11.99 -0.57 0.87
CA GLY A 72 11.86 -0.74 2.33
C GLY A 72 10.72 0.06 2.97
N ARG A 73 9.81 0.61 2.17
CA ARG A 73 8.60 1.32 2.61
C ARG A 73 7.46 0.34 2.93
N PHE A 74 7.70 -0.53 3.92
CA PHE A 74 6.82 -1.66 4.24
C PHE A 74 5.37 -1.27 4.51
N SER A 75 5.12 -0.18 5.26
CA SER A 75 3.74 0.29 5.53
C SER A 75 2.97 0.61 4.24
N SER A 76 3.60 1.28 3.28
CA SER A 76 2.97 1.59 1.99
C SER A 76 2.76 0.32 1.16
N ALA A 77 3.72 -0.61 1.15
CA ALA A 77 3.57 -1.90 0.47
C ALA A 77 2.40 -2.73 1.04
N ILE A 78 2.25 -2.77 2.37
CA ILE A 78 1.13 -3.44 3.05
C ILE A 78 -0.21 -2.84 2.59
N LYS A 79 -0.34 -1.51 2.58
CA LYS A 79 -1.56 -0.83 2.13
C LYS A 79 -1.91 -1.21 0.69
N ALA A 80 -0.92 -1.24 -0.21
CA ALA A 80 -1.12 -1.58 -1.61
C ALA A 80 -1.59 -3.04 -1.79
N PHE A 81 -0.93 -4.00 -1.14
CA PHE A 81 -1.28 -5.42 -1.26
C PHE A 81 -2.59 -5.78 -0.56
N LYS A 82 -2.91 -5.13 0.58
CA LYS A 82 -4.23 -5.22 1.20
C LYS A 82 -5.32 -4.68 0.27
N ALA A 83 -5.08 -3.57 -0.44
CA ALA A 83 -6.08 -2.99 -1.33
C ALA A 83 -6.46 -3.90 -2.52
N ILE A 84 -5.58 -4.81 -2.93
CA ILE A 84 -5.85 -5.82 -3.97
C ILE A 84 -6.13 -7.22 -3.40
N ASN A 85 -6.23 -7.37 -2.08
CA ASN A 85 -6.41 -8.66 -1.38
C ASN A 85 -5.41 -9.74 -1.82
N SER A 86 -4.16 -9.35 -2.08
CA SER A 86 -3.15 -10.28 -2.59
C SER A 86 -2.41 -10.96 -1.44
N GLU A 87 -2.92 -12.10 -0.98
CA GLU A 87 -2.28 -12.92 0.06
C GLU A 87 -0.84 -13.31 -0.28
N ASP A 88 -0.55 -13.69 -1.52
CA ASP A 88 0.79 -14.10 -1.94
C ASP A 88 1.82 -12.97 -1.77
N MET A 89 1.45 -11.75 -2.18
CA MET A 89 2.30 -10.58 -2.02
C MET A 89 2.44 -10.16 -0.55
N LEU A 90 1.39 -10.31 0.25
CA LEU A 90 1.47 -10.11 1.70
C LEU A 90 2.42 -11.12 2.35
N ARG A 91 2.32 -12.42 2.02
CA ARG A 91 3.24 -13.46 2.53
C ARG A 91 4.70 -13.14 2.18
N LYS A 92 4.98 -12.83 0.91
CA LYS A 92 6.32 -12.42 0.46
C LYS A 92 6.83 -11.19 1.21
N LEU A 93 5.98 -10.18 1.42
CA LEU A 93 6.33 -8.99 2.18
C LEU A 93 6.61 -9.30 3.66
N GLY A 94 5.84 -10.22 4.25
CA GLY A 94 6.04 -10.70 5.61
C GLY A 94 7.40 -11.41 5.77
N ASP A 95 7.72 -12.32 4.85
CA ASP A 95 9.01 -13.02 4.84
C ASP A 95 10.18 -12.05 4.65
N GLU A 96 10.05 -11.05 3.77
CA GLU A 96 11.05 -9.98 3.60
C GLU A 96 11.21 -9.13 4.87
N CYS A 97 10.11 -8.83 5.56
CA CYS A 97 10.16 -8.13 6.84
C CYS A 97 10.92 -8.94 7.89
N LEU A 98 10.69 -10.26 7.97
CA LEU A 98 11.43 -11.15 8.86
C LEU A 98 12.92 -11.16 8.54
N ALA A 99 13.27 -11.32 7.26
CA ALA A 99 14.66 -11.31 6.80
C ALA A 99 15.42 -10.01 7.18
N LYS A 100 14.70 -8.89 7.29
CA LYS A 100 15.26 -7.59 7.71
C LYS A 100 15.03 -7.25 9.19
N GLY A 101 14.55 -8.20 10.00
CA GLY A 101 14.28 -7.99 11.43
C GLY A 101 13.17 -6.97 11.72
N LYS A 102 12.28 -6.73 10.76
CA LYS A 102 11.16 -5.77 10.86
C LYS A 102 9.92 -6.45 11.44
N LEU A 103 10.03 -6.88 12.69
CA LEU A 103 9.02 -7.70 13.36
C LEU A 103 7.64 -7.05 13.42
N ASP A 104 7.53 -5.74 13.71
CA ASP A 104 6.23 -5.04 13.75
C ASP A 104 5.41 -5.22 12.47
N TYR A 105 6.05 -5.07 11.30
CA TYR A 105 5.39 -5.25 10.01
C TYR A 105 5.10 -6.72 9.72
N ALA A 106 5.98 -7.63 10.09
CA ALA A 106 5.74 -9.07 9.93
C ALA A 106 4.51 -9.52 10.74
N PHE A 107 4.39 -9.10 12.01
CA PHE A 107 3.21 -9.35 12.83
C PHE A 107 1.94 -8.73 12.22
N GLU A 108 2.00 -7.47 11.76
CA GLU A 108 0.84 -6.83 11.11
C GLU A 108 0.36 -7.66 9.90
N ILE A 109 1.29 -8.13 9.08
CA ILE A 109 1.00 -8.91 7.87
C ILE A 109 0.43 -10.28 8.22
N PHE A 110 1.12 -11.07 9.06
CA PHE A 110 0.68 -12.42 9.39
C PHE A 110 -0.58 -12.43 10.26
N SER A 111 -0.90 -11.32 10.96
CA SER A 111 -2.15 -11.19 11.71
C SER A 111 -3.40 -11.10 10.83
N VAL A 112 -3.27 -10.67 9.58
CA VAL A 112 -4.40 -10.52 8.64
C VAL A 112 -4.49 -11.67 7.64
N LEU A 113 -3.46 -12.51 7.54
CA LEU A 113 -3.49 -13.70 6.69
C LEU A 113 -4.33 -14.80 7.37
N PRO A 114 -5.04 -15.63 6.58
CA PRO A 114 -5.89 -16.69 7.14
C PRO A 114 -5.08 -17.80 7.81
N ASP A 115 -3.86 -18.05 7.33
CA ASP A 115 -2.96 -19.05 7.85
C ASP A 115 -2.18 -18.53 9.05
N ARG A 116 -2.51 -19.07 10.24
CA ARG A 116 -1.92 -18.69 11.52
C ARG A 116 -0.62 -19.41 11.85
N SER A 117 -0.22 -20.42 11.08
CA SER A 117 1.00 -21.21 11.35
C SER A 117 2.23 -20.31 11.46
N LYS A 118 2.40 -19.42 10.48
CA LYS A 118 3.53 -18.48 10.42
C LYS A 118 3.55 -17.48 11.58
N LEU A 119 2.37 -17.04 12.04
CA LEU A 119 2.24 -16.14 13.18
C LEU A 119 2.67 -16.85 14.49
N ASN A 120 2.25 -18.11 14.66
CA ASN A 120 2.64 -18.91 15.81
C ASN A 120 4.15 -19.21 15.80
N GLU A 121 4.71 -19.58 14.65
CA GLU A 121 6.16 -19.78 14.49
C GLU A 121 6.95 -18.51 14.86
N LEU A 122 6.44 -17.34 14.46
CA LEU A 122 7.04 -16.06 14.78
C LEU A 122 7.00 -15.77 16.29
N ALA A 123 5.85 -15.99 16.93
CA ALA A 123 5.70 -15.83 18.37
C ALA A 123 6.63 -16.77 19.16
N ASP A 124 6.72 -18.04 18.75
CA ASP A 124 7.63 -19.03 19.35
C ASP A 124 9.11 -18.63 19.20
N SER A 125 9.49 -18.06 18.05
CA SER A 125 10.84 -17.52 17.85
C SER A 125 11.12 -16.36 18.80
N CYS A 126 10.17 -15.44 18.95
CA CYS A 126 10.29 -14.33 19.90
C CYS A 126 10.43 -14.81 21.34
N VAL A 127 9.75 -15.87 21.77
CA VAL A 127 9.94 -16.47 23.10
C VAL A 127 11.37 -16.99 23.26
N LYS A 128 11.89 -17.72 22.28
CA LYS A 128 13.25 -18.30 22.31
C LYS A 128 14.32 -17.22 22.37
N GLU A 129 14.09 -16.08 21.72
CA GLU A 129 14.99 -14.93 21.67
C GLU A 129 14.82 -13.96 22.85
N GLY A 130 13.90 -14.22 23.78
CA GLY A 130 13.60 -13.33 24.92
C GLY A 130 12.86 -12.05 24.54
N GLN A 131 12.29 -11.97 23.34
CA GLN A 131 11.53 -10.84 22.82
C GLN A 131 10.05 -10.92 23.22
N TYR A 132 9.79 -10.99 24.53
CA TYR A 132 8.44 -11.26 25.06
C TYR A 132 7.37 -10.23 24.64
N ASN A 133 7.76 -8.97 24.42
CA ASN A 133 6.84 -7.93 23.93
C ASN A 133 6.25 -8.25 22.54
N TYR A 134 6.98 -9.00 21.73
CA TYR A 134 6.51 -9.45 20.42
C TYR A 134 5.77 -10.78 20.52
N ALA A 135 6.20 -11.69 21.40
CA ALA A 135 5.58 -13.01 21.57
C ALA A 135 4.11 -12.96 22.00
N ILE A 136 3.66 -11.86 22.63
CA ILE A 136 2.27 -11.69 23.10
C ILE A 136 1.36 -10.96 22.10
N LYS A 137 1.88 -10.56 20.93
CA LYS A 137 1.09 -9.93 19.85
C LYS A 137 0.33 -10.97 19.04
#